data_AF-A0AAX2ITK3-F1
#
_entry.id   AF-A0AAX2ITK3-F1
#
_cell.length_a   1.000
_cell.length_b   1.000
_cell.length_c   1.000
_cell.angle_alpha   90.00
_cell.angle_beta   90.00
_cell.angle_gamma   90.00
#
_symmetry.space_group_name_H-M   'P 1'
#
loop_
_entity.id
_entity.type
_entity.pdbx_description
1 polymer ?
#
loop_
_entity_poly.entity_id
_entity_poly.type
_entity_poly.pdbx_seq_one_letter_code
_entity_poly.pdbx_strand_id
1 'polypeptide(L)'
;MKNIATIKNRIFLNLDKPVKRFLASDKADTPMTAEFYAEKDYEQLFLDFLLEAASNYNGQISVLTAELDAGAVRVAQKLMLALYSPWQNNLLPKAIKTIANNSEDYPLMSDLLIKFCQKHVGSVDTVDDFGETALIKIIKKDQKRTSPLLFLVKHGAKHCQLTSELQDSLIVNNPDIYSVAEDNTMGWISSCPQP
;
A
#
# COMPACT_ATOMS: atom_id res chain seq x y z
N MET A 1 -13.82 -16.49 -13.03
CA MET A 1 -14.07 -15.21 -13.74
C MET A 1 -15.20 -14.38 -13.13
N LYS A 2 -16.43 -14.88 -12.97
CA LYS A 2 -17.57 -14.09 -12.41
C LYS A 2 -17.26 -13.43 -11.05
N ASN A 3 -16.63 -14.16 -10.12
CA ASN A 3 -16.30 -13.63 -8.78
C ASN A 3 -15.19 -12.56 -8.79
N ILE A 4 -14.23 -12.66 -9.71
CA ILE A 4 -13.13 -11.68 -9.86
C ILE A 4 -13.71 -10.34 -10.32
N ALA A 5 -14.61 -10.36 -11.30
CA ALA A 5 -15.32 -9.17 -11.74
C ALA A 5 -16.16 -8.55 -10.61
N THR A 6 -16.81 -9.37 -9.78
CA THR A 6 -17.54 -8.89 -8.59
C THR A 6 -16.63 -8.19 -7.58
N ILE A 7 -15.48 -8.80 -7.24
CA ILE A 7 -14.50 -8.22 -6.31
C ILE A 7 -14.02 -6.85 -6.83
N LYS A 8 -13.58 -6.81 -8.09
CA LYS A 8 -13.16 -5.57 -8.76
C LYS A 8 -14.27 -4.52 -8.69
N ASN A 9 -15.47 -4.85 -9.16
CA ASN A 9 -16.58 -3.90 -9.21
C ASN A 9 -16.92 -3.33 -7.83
N ARG A 10 -16.85 -4.12 -6.76
CA ARG A 10 -17.10 -3.62 -5.39
C ARG A 10 -16.04 -2.65 -4.91
N ILE A 11 -14.76 -2.96 -5.15
CA ILE A 11 -13.65 -2.10 -4.72
C ILE A 11 -13.70 -0.77 -5.47
N PHE A 12 -13.99 -0.80 -6.78
CA PHE A 12 -14.00 0.40 -7.62
C PHE A 12 -15.36 1.10 -7.69
N LEU A 13 -16.38 0.60 -6.99
CA LEU A 13 -17.71 1.21 -6.95
C LEU A 13 -17.62 2.62 -6.36
N ASN A 14 -18.15 3.61 -7.08
CA ASN A 14 -18.19 5.02 -6.68
C ASN A 14 -16.82 5.64 -6.35
N LEU A 15 -15.72 5.09 -6.89
CA LEU A 15 -14.43 5.77 -6.85
C LEU A 15 -14.40 6.83 -7.95
N ASP A 16 -14.28 8.09 -7.54
CA ASP A 16 -14.01 9.19 -8.47
C ASP A 16 -12.65 8.96 -9.13
N LYS A 17 -12.69 8.48 -10.37
CA LYS A 17 -11.50 8.45 -11.22
C LYS A 17 -11.13 9.90 -11.52
N PRO A 18 -9.89 10.34 -11.30
CA PRO A 18 -9.49 11.69 -11.66
C PRO A 18 -9.77 11.88 -13.16
N VAL A 19 -10.72 12.76 -13.45
CA VAL A 19 -11.01 13.16 -14.83
C VAL A 19 -9.75 13.86 -15.34
N LYS A 20 -9.27 13.47 -16.53
CA LYS A 20 -8.18 14.18 -17.21
C LYS A 20 -8.47 15.68 -17.18
N ARG A 21 -7.65 16.48 -16.48
CA ARG A 21 -7.78 17.93 -16.46
C ARG A 21 -6.60 18.54 -17.19
N PHE A 22 -6.91 19.40 -18.16
CA PHE A 22 -5.93 20.24 -18.82
C PHE A 22 -5.72 21.48 -17.94
N LEU A 23 -4.47 21.84 -17.65
CA LEU A 23 -4.18 23.18 -17.15
C LEU A 23 -4.30 24.13 -18.35
N ALA A 24 -5.31 25.00 -18.33
CA ALA A 24 -5.39 26.09 -19.29
C ALA A 24 -4.29 27.11 -18.94
N SER A 25 -3.42 27.40 -19.90
CA SER A 25 -2.54 28.57 -19.82
C SER A 25 -3.37 29.85 -19.92
N ASP A 26 -3.04 30.87 -19.14
CA ASP A 26 -3.58 32.22 -19.25
C ASP A 26 -2.97 33.03 -20.42
N LYS A 27 -1.93 32.49 -21.06
CA LYS A 27 -1.29 33.03 -22.25
C LYS A 27 -1.74 32.27 -23.50
N ALA A 28 -2.25 33.01 -24.49
CA ALA A 28 -2.81 32.47 -25.74
C ALA A 28 -1.84 31.57 -26.54
N ASP A 29 -0.54 31.82 -26.44
CA ASP A 29 0.49 31.14 -27.24
C ASP A 29 1.29 30.08 -26.47
N THR A 30 0.93 29.80 -25.21
CA THR A 30 1.58 28.70 -24.47
C THR A 30 0.80 27.43 -24.76
N PRO A 31 1.43 26.37 -25.30
CA PRO A 31 0.79 25.08 -25.44
C PRO A 31 0.20 24.68 -24.09
N MET A 32 -1.03 24.19 -24.04
CA MET A 32 -1.57 23.62 -22.81
C MET A 32 -0.57 22.57 -22.30
N THR A 33 0.09 22.87 -21.18
CA THR A 33 0.90 21.89 -20.49
C THR A 33 -0.08 20.92 -19.84
N ALA A 34 -0.30 19.80 -20.53
CA ALA A 34 -0.99 18.67 -19.93
C ALA A 34 -0.12 18.18 -18.76
N GLU A 35 -0.40 18.60 -17.54
CA GLU A 35 0.03 17.81 -16.39
C GLU A 35 -0.84 16.56 -16.38
N PHE A 36 -0.26 15.48 -16.89
CA PHE A 36 -0.84 14.15 -16.92
C PHE A 36 -0.99 13.69 -15.46
N TYR A 37 -2.21 13.57 -14.96
CA TYR A 37 -2.49 12.86 -13.71
C TYR A 37 -3.13 11.51 -14.04
N ALA A 38 -2.45 10.44 -13.62
CA ALA A 38 -2.73 9.00 -13.74
C ALA A 38 -2.26 8.32 -15.05
N GLU A 39 -0.99 7.93 -15.12
CA GLU A 39 -0.45 7.09 -16.22
C GLU A 39 -0.96 5.63 -16.21
N LYS A 40 -1.62 5.17 -15.14
CA LYS A 40 -1.98 3.77 -14.99
C LYS A 40 -3.47 3.59 -14.72
N ASP A 41 -4.09 2.74 -15.53
CA ASP A 41 -5.42 2.20 -15.25
C ASP A 41 -5.29 1.19 -14.09
N TYR A 42 -5.30 1.69 -12.85
CA TYR A 42 -5.17 0.84 -11.66
C TYR A 42 -6.33 -0.15 -11.52
N GLU A 43 -7.50 0.15 -12.09
CA GLU A 43 -8.59 -0.81 -12.14
C GLU A 43 -8.23 -2.00 -13.03
N GLN A 44 -7.71 -1.73 -14.24
CA GLN A 44 -7.26 -2.78 -15.14
C GLN A 44 -6.06 -3.54 -14.57
N LEU A 45 -5.06 -2.83 -14.03
CA LEU A 45 -3.90 -3.48 -13.39
C LEU A 45 -4.33 -4.38 -12.23
N PHE A 46 -5.29 -3.95 -11.41
CA PHE A 46 -5.79 -4.76 -10.32
C PHE A 46 -6.56 -5.98 -10.83
N LEU A 47 -7.33 -5.83 -11.91
CA LEU A 47 -7.99 -6.96 -12.56
C LEU A 47 -6.98 -7.97 -13.11
N ASP A 48 -5.97 -7.50 -13.82
CA ASP A 48 -4.91 -8.34 -14.40
C ASP A 48 -4.16 -9.07 -13.28
N PHE A 49 -3.80 -8.34 -12.22
CA PHE A 49 -3.19 -8.92 -11.02
C PHE A 49 -4.07 -10.00 -10.38
N LEU A 50 -5.38 -9.76 -10.24
CA LEU A 50 -6.33 -10.75 -9.74
C LEU A 50 -6.43 -11.97 -10.65
N LEU A 51 -6.36 -11.81 -11.97
CA LEU A 51 -6.43 -12.91 -12.93
C LEU A 51 -5.18 -13.77 -12.88
N GLU A 52 -3.99 -13.16 -12.82
CA GLU A 52 -2.73 -13.86 -12.61
C GLU A 52 -2.75 -14.60 -11.27
N ALA A 53 -3.17 -13.92 -10.21
CA ALA A 53 -3.24 -14.46 -8.86
C ALA A 53 -4.31 -15.56 -8.73
N ALA A 54 -5.39 -15.54 -9.51
CA ALA A 54 -6.48 -16.53 -9.44
C ALA A 54 -6.01 -17.98 -9.68
N SER A 55 -4.88 -18.18 -10.36
CA SER A 55 -4.23 -19.49 -10.44
C SER A 55 -3.76 -20.01 -9.06
N ASN A 56 -3.33 -19.11 -8.17
CA ASN A 56 -2.86 -19.37 -6.81
C ASN A 56 -3.96 -19.21 -5.73
N TYR A 57 -5.00 -18.39 -5.98
CA TYR A 57 -6.12 -18.13 -5.06
C TYR A 57 -7.37 -18.98 -5.35
N ASN A 58 -7.27 -20.02 -6.18
CA ASN A 58 -8.37 -20.97 -6.42
C ASN A 58 -8.77 -21.66 -5.11
N GLY A 59 -9.85 -21.18 -4.49
CA GLY A 59 -10.33 -21.60 -3.16
C GLY A 59 -10.43 -20.46 -2.14
N GLN A 60 -9.70 -19.35 -2.35
CA GLN A 60 -9.66 -18.20 -1.44
C GLN A 60 -10.56 -17.05 -1.87
N ILE A 61 -11.09 -17.08 -3.10
CA ILE A 61 -12.03 -16.06 -3.62
C ILE A 61 -13.29 -15.93 -2.77
N SER A 62 -13.80 -17.04 -2.22
CA SER A 62 -14.95 -17.03 -1.30
C SER A 62 -14.61 -16.28 -0.01
N VAL A 63 -13.41 -16.51 0.54
CA VAL A 63 -12.92 -15.84 1.76
C VAL A 63 -12.68 -14.36 1.50
N LEU A 64 -12.06 -13.99 0.37
CA LEU A 64 -11.92 -12.58 -0.05
C LEU A 64 -13.28 -11.89 -0.18
N THR A 65 -14.28 -12.58 -0.72
CA THR A 65 -15.64 -12.05 -0.80
C THR A 65 -16.25 -11.85 0.58
N ALA A 66 -16.05 -12.79 1.50
CA ALA A 66 -16.50 -12.69 2.88
C ALA A 66 -15.82 -11.55 3.64
N GLU A 67 -14.51 -11.34 3.46
CA GLU A 67 -13.80 -10.18 4.03
C GLU A 67 -14.33 -8.85 3.46
N LEU A 68 -14.64 -8.79 2.16
CA LEU A 68 -15.30 -7.63 1.56
C LEU A 68 -16.69 -7.39 2.19
N ASP A 69 -17.46 -8.45 2.44
CA ASP A 69 -18.76 -8.36 3.12
C ASP A 69 -18.62 -7.87 4.58
N ALA A 70 -17.54 -8.26 5.26
CA ALA A 70 -17.23 -7.84 6.62
C ALA A 70 -16.66 -6.41 6.73
N GLY A 71 -16.36 -5.74 5.62
CA GLY A 71 -15.96 -4.33 5.60
C GLY A 71 -14.62 -4.02 4.91
N ALA A 72 -13.89 -5.01 4.42
CA ALA A 72 -12.60 -4.82 3.77
C ALA A 72 -12.67 -3.93 2.50
N VAL A 73 -13.86 -3.74 1.93
CA VAL A 73 -14.14 -2.78 0.84
C VAL A 73 -13.57 -1.40 1.17
N ARG A 74 -13.75 -0.91 2.40
CA ARG A 74 -13.29 0.42 2.80
C ARG A 74 -11.76 0.52 2.86
N VAL A 75 -11.09 -0.58 3.20
CA VAL A 75 -9.62 -0.66 3.24
C VAL A 75 -9.08 -0.62 1.81
N ALA A 76 -9.65 -1.43 0.92
CA ALA A 76 -9.28 -1.46 -0.49
C ALA A 76 -9.53 -0.10 -1.17
N GLN A 77 -10.70 0.51 -0.95
CA GLN A 77 -11.04 1.82 -1.50
C GLN A 77 -10.08 2.92 -1.03
N LYS A 78 -9.64 2.90 0.23
CA LYS A 78 -8.64 3.85 0.72
C LYS A 78 -7.30 3.73 -0.02
N LEU A 79 -6.89 2.52 -0.36
CA LEU A 79 -5.71 2.33 -1.21
C LEU A 79 -5.95 2.91 -2.59
N MET A 80 -7.05 2.53 -3.25
CA MET A 80 -7.33 3.00 -4.61
C MET A 80 -7.44 4.53 -4.68
N LEU A 81 -8.07 5.17 -3.70
CA LEU A 81 -8.10 6.64 -3.58
C LEU A 81 -6.70 7.24 -3.42
N ALA A 82 -5.81 6.60 -2.65
CA ALA A 82 -4.43 7.05 -2.52
C ALA A 82 -3.67 6.92 -3.85
N LEU A 83 -3.89 5.84 -4.61
CA LEU A 83 -3.26 5.65 -5.93
C LEU A 83 -3.76 6.64 -6.97
N TYR A 84 -5.03 7.04 -6.88
CA TYR A 84 -5.60 8.07 -7.74
C TYR A 84 -5.38 9.51 -7.24
N SER A 85 -4.75 9.69 -6.08
CA SER A 85 -4.51 11.03 -5.53
C SER A 85 -3.45 11.79 -6.35
N PRO A 86 -3.59 13.12 -6.51
CA PRO A 86 -2.57 13.92 -7.18
C PRO A 86 -1.19 13.73 -6.53
N TRP A 87 -0.13 13.74 -7.34
CA TRP A 87 1.24 13.45 -6.90
C TRP A 87 1.72 14.34 -5.73
N GLN A 88 1.18 15.54 -5.60
CA GLN A 88 1.47 16.48 -4.50
C GLN A 88 0.96 16.02 -3.12
N ASN A 89 0.05 15.04 -3.06
CA ASN A 89 -0.46 14.48 -1.81
C ASN A 89 -0.07 13.00 -1.74
N ASN A 90 1.12 12.66 -1.24
CA ASN A 90 1.49 11.24 -1.13
C ASN A 90 0.70 10.54 -0.01
N LEU A 91 -0.48 10.03 -0.35
CA LEU A 91 -1.36 9.31 0.57
C LEU A 91 -1.04 7.82 0.70
N LEU A 92 -0.08 7.29 -0.07
CA LEU A 92 0.23 5.87 -0.10
C LEU A 92 0.70 5.31 1.25
N PRO A 93 1.62 5.96 2.00
CA PRO A 93 2.02 5.50 3.33
C PRO A 93 0.83 5.43 4.31
N LYS A 94 -0.13 6.36 4.19
CA LYS A 94 -1.36 6.37 5.00
C LYS A 94 -2.30 5.23 4.61
N ALA A 95 -2.38 4.87 3.33
CA ALA A 95 -3.11 3.70 2.86
C ALA A 95 -2.47 2.40 3.35
N ILE A 96 -1.16 2.24 3.21
CA ILE A 96 -0.40 1.08 3.71
C ILE A 96 -0.57 0.92 5.22
N LYS A 97 -0.47 2.01 5.98
CA LYS A 97 -0.79 2.01 7.42
C LYS A 97 -2.21 1.53 7.70
N THR A 98 -3.18 1.94 6.88
CA THR A 98 -4.57 1.49 7.05
C THR A 98 -4.68 -0.01 6.78
N ILE A 99 -4.05 -0.52 5.72
CA ILE A 99 -4.03 -1.94 5.40
C ILE A 99 -3.44 -2.73 6.58
N ALA A 100 -2.25 -2.36 7.05
CA ALA A 100 -1.59 -3.01 8.19
C ALA A 100 -2.45 -2.97 9.46
N ASN A 101 -3.17 -1.88 9.72
CA ASN A 101 -4.03 -1.77 10.89
C ASN A 101 -5.25 -2.70 10.89
N ASN A 102 -5.64 -3.22 9.73
CA ASN A 102 -6.77 -4.13 9.55
C ASN A 102 -6.31 -5.53 9.08
N SER A 103 -5.01 -5.83 9.17
CA SER A 103 -4.46 -7.08 8.64
C SER A 103 -4.87 -8.31 9.45
N GLU A 104 -5.28 -8.14 10.70
CA GLU A 104 -5.80 -9.21 11.53
C GLU A 104 -7.27 -9.50 11.21
N ASP A 105 -8.06 -8.45 10.96
CA ASP A 105 -9.48 -8.57 10.61
C ASP A 105 -9.70 -9.05 9.17
N TYR A 106 -8.83 -8.60 8.24
CA TYR A 106 -8.91 -8.89 6.80
C TYR A 106 -7.56 -9.37 6.26
N PRO A 107 -7.07 -10.55 6.68
CA PRO A 107 -5.73 -11.02 6.35
C PRO A 107 -5.53 -11.25 4.85
N LEU A 108 -6.50 -11.84 4.14
CA LEU A 108 -6.33 -12.12 2.71
C LEU A 108 -6.40 -10.84 1.88
N MET A 109 -7.34 -9.94 2.19
CA MET A 109 -7.44 -8.65 1.51
C MET A 109 -6.20 -7.81 1.77
N SER A 110 -5.71 -7.77 3.00
CA SER A 110 -4.53 -6.97 3.33
C SER A 110 -3.28 -7.48 2.63
N ASP A 111 -3.04 -8.79 2.63
CA ASP A 111 -1.95 -9.42 1.87
C ASP A 111 -2.07 -9.15 0.37
N LEU A 112 -3.26 -9.32 -0.20
CA LEU A 112 -3.54 -9.05 -1.62
C LEU A 112 -3.22 -7.60 -2.00
N LEU A 113 -3.66 -6.63 -1.20
CA LEU A 113 -3.45 -5.21 -1.45
C LEU A 113 -1.97 -4.81 -1.36
N ILE A 114 -1.21 -5.36 -0.40
CA ILE A 114 0.23 -5.08 -0.31
C ILE A 114 1.00 -5.72 -1.45
N LYS A 115 0.69 -6.97 -1.83
CA LYS A 115 1.31 -7.61 -3.00
C LYS A 115 1.02 -6.86 -4.28
N PHE A 116 -0.20 -6.33 -4.44
CA PHE A 116 -0.53 -5.44 -5.55
C PHE A 116 0.36 -4.19 -5.53
N CYS A 117 0.53 -3.54 -4.37
CA CYS A 117 1.42 -2.38 -4.24
C CYS A 117 2.86 -2.74 -4.63
N GLN A 118 3.42 -3.81 -4.09
CA GLN A 118 4.80 -4.24 -4.38
C GLN A 118 5.03 -4.53 -5.86
N LYS A 119 4.03 -5.08 -6.56
CA LYS A 119 4.16 -5.41 -7.99
C LYS A 119 3.99 -4.21 -8.92
N HIS A 120 3.07 -3.30 -8.63
CA HIS A 120 2.64 -2.28 -9.60
C HIS A 120 2.88 -0.82 -9.18
N VAL A 121 3.16 -0.59 -7.89
CA VAL A 121 3.21 0.75 -7.29
C VAL A 121 4.56 1.02 -6.64
N GLY A 122 4.92 0.30 -5.58
CA GLY A 122 6.12 0.57 -4.80
C GLY A 122 6.21 -0.24 -3.50
N SER A 123 7.30 -0.01 -2.77
CA SER A 123 7.62 -0.66 -1.50
C SER A 123 6.70 -0.21 -0.35
N VAL A 124 6.61 -1.05 0.69
CA VAL A 124 5.97 -0.70 1.98
C VAL A 124 6.71 0.41 2.74
N ASP A 125 7.98 0.64 2.39
CA ASP A 125 8.85 1.69 2.95
C ASP A 125 8.70 3.05 2.23
N THR A 126 7.63 3.23 1.46
CA THR A 126 7.28 4.55 0.91
C THR A 126 7.02 5.55 2.04
N VAL A 127 7.55 6.76 1.88
CA VAL A 127 7.50 7.84 2.86
C VAL A 127 6.50 8.90 2.43
N ASP A 128 5.84 9.53 3.39
CA ASP A 128 4.98 10.68 3.11
C ASP A 128 5.81 11.98 3.00
N ASP A 129 5.12 13.11 2.89
CA ASP A 129 5.76 14.43 2.76
C ASP A 129 6.58 14.82 4.00
N PHE A 130 6.44 14.10 5.12
CA PHE A 130 7.23 14.26 6.34
C PHE A 130 8.38 13.25 6.44
N GLY A 131 8.61 12.41 5.42
CA GLY A 131 9.61 11.36 5.45
C GLY A 131 9.19 10.13 6.27
N GLU A 132 7.91 9.99 6.65
CA GLU A 132 7.45 8.91 7.52
C GLU A 132 6.81 7.75 6.75
N THR A 133 7.30 6.54 7.01
CA THR A 133 6.67 5.30 6.53
C THR A 133 5.46 4.88 7.37
N ALA A 134 4.71 3.91 6.85
CA ALA A 134 3.65 3.27 7.62
C ALA A 134 4.16 2.67 8.94
N LEU A 135 5.37 2.11 8.95
CA LEU A 135 6.02 1.53 10.14
C LEU A 135 6.25 2.60 11.21
N ILE A 136 6.92 3.70 10.85
CA ILE A 136 7.15 4.86 11.74
C ILE A 136 5.84 5.34 12.37
N LYS A 137 4.80 5.50 11.53
CA LYS A 137 3.50 6.02 11.96
C LYS A 137 2.74 5.08 12.89
N ILE A 138 3.01 3.77 12.87
CA ILE A 138 2.40 2.82 13.81
C ILE A 138 3.17 2.86 15.12
N ILE A 139 4.50 2.80 15.09
CA ILE A 139 5.35 2.86 16.29
C ILE A 139 5.08 4.15 17.08
N LYS A 140 4.99 5.32 16.42
CA LYS A 140 4.68 6.60 17.08
C LYS A 140 3.30 6.65 17.75
N LYS A 141 2.32 5.92 17.20
CA LYS A 141 0.94 5.98 17.71
C LYS A 141 0.73 5.03 18.88
N ASP A 142 1.16 3.79 18.73
CA ASP A 142 0.99 2.74 19.74
C ASP A 142 1.99 1.61 19.50
N GLN A 143 3.03 1.58 20.33
CA GLN A 143 4.13 0.63 20.27
C GLN A 143 3.72 -0.79 20.65
N LYS A 144 2.53 -0.99 21.23
CA LYS A 144 2.02 -2.31 21.62
C LYS A 144 1.24 -3.02 20.52
N ARG A 145 0.99 -2.36 19.38
CA ARG A 145 0.27 -2.97 18.26
C ARG A 145 1.19 -3.87 17.45
N THR A 146 1.34 -5.10 17.93
CA THR A 146 2.21 -6.11 17.33
C THR A 146 1.72 -6.57 15.95
N SER A 147 0.42 -6.85 15.77
CA SER A 147 -0.11 -7.40 14.50
C SER A 147 0.19 -6.52 13.28
N PRO A 148 -0.10 -5.19 13.31
CA PRO A 148 0.20 -4.31 12.17
C PRO A 148 1.71 -4.17 11.90
N LEU A 149 2.52 -4.13 12.95
CA LEU A 149 3.98 -4.06 12.83
C LEU A 149 4.54 -5.34 12.21
N LEU A 150 4.11 -6.50 12.72
CA LEU A 150 4.49 -7.82 12.22
C LEU A 150 4.10 -7.99 10.75
N PHE A 151 2.90 -7.53 10.37
CA PHE A 151 2.44 -7.55 9.00
C PHE A 151 3.39 -6.74 8.08
N LEU A 152 3.75 -5.51 8.46
CA LEU A 152 4.64 -4.68 7.64
C LEU A 152 6.04 -5.29 7.49
N VAL A 153 6.65 -5.78 8.57
CA VAL A 153 7.99 -6.39 8.48
C VAL A 153 7.98 -7.69 7.68
N LYS A 154 6.90 -8.49 7.75
CA LYS A 154 6.73 -9.66 6.85
C LYS A 154 6.64 -9.29 5.38
N HIS A 155 6.18 -8.08 5.08
CA HIS A 155 6.15 -7.52 3.72
C HIS A 155 7.39 -6.67 3.37
N GLY A 156 8.47 -6.81 4.13
CA GLY A 156 9.78 -6.26 3.78
C GLY A 156 10.09 -4.89 4.37
N ALA A 157 9.28 -4.38 5.30
CA ALA A 157 9.54 -3.10 5.95
C ALA A 157 10.86 -3.12 6.73
N LYS A 158 11.62 -2.03 6.60
CA LYS A 158 12.97 -1.87 7.16
C LYS A 158 12.95 -1.00 8.40
N HIS A 159 13.94 -1.18 9.29
CA HIS A 159 14.12 -0.29 10.44
C HIS A 159 15.09 0.86 10.17
N CYS A 160 15.88 0.83 9.09
CA CYS A 160 16.91 1.85 8.83
C CYS A 160 16.37 3.28 8.62
N GLN A 161 15.06 3.43 8.36
CA GLN A 161 14.39 4.74 8.27
C GLN A 161 13.90 5.25 9.63
N LEU A 162 13.93 4.42 10.69
CA LEU A 162 13.58 4.82 12.04
C LEU A 162 14.70 5.69 12.64
N THR A 163 14.31 6.71 13.42
CA THR A 163 15.26 7.43 14.29
C THR A 163 15.81 6.48 15.36
N SER A 164 16.96 6.80 15.95
CA SER A 164 17.56 5.99 17.03
C SER A 164 16.57 5.73 18.17
N GLU A 165 15.82 6.75 18.59
CA GLU A 165 14.78 6.61 19.63
C GLU A 165 13.68 5.59 19.24
N LEU A 166 13.25 5.59 17.97
CA LEU A 166 12.24 4.64 17.49
C LEU A 166 12.82 3.23 17.30
N GLN A 167 14.10 3.11 16.97
CA GLN A 167 14.78 1.82 16.92
C GLN A 167 14.90 1.23 18.33
N ASP A 168 15.41 2.00 19.30
CA ASP A 168 15.52 1.58 20.70
C ASP A 168 14.16 1.16 21.26
N SER A 169 13.12 1.95 20.97
CA SER A 169 11.74 1.62 21.32
C SER A 169 11.28 0.30 20.69
N LEU A 170 11.57 0.05 19.41
CA LEU A 170 11.18 -1.18 18.73
C LEU A 170 11.93 -2.39 19.30
N ILE A 171 13.22 -2.25 19.59
CA ILE A 171 14.07 -3.29 20.22
C ILE A 171 13.50 -3.68 21.59
N VAL A 172 13.19 -2.69 22.43
CA VAL A 172 12.72 -2.95 23.81
C VAL A 172 11.31 -3.54 23.83
N ASN A 173 10.40 -3.02 23.01
CA ASN A 173 8.98 -3.40 23.09
C ASN A 173 8.60 -4.56 22.17
N ASN A 174 9.33 -4.76 21.06
CA ASN A 174 9.00 -5.75 20.03
C ASN A 174 10.28 -6.37 19.40
N PRO A 175 11.13 -7.06 20.18
CA PRO A 175 12.42 -7.56 19.70
C PRO A 175 12.32 -8.51 18.50
N ASP A 176 11.28 -9.36 18.46
CA ASP A 176 11.06 -10.26 17.32
C ASP A 176 10.74 -9.50 16.02
N ILE A 177 9.98 -8.41 16.13
CA ILE A 177 9.65 -7.54 14.99
C ILE A 177 10.90 -6.80 14.53
N TYR A 178 11.71 -6.31 15.47
CA TYR A 178 12.99 -5.70 15.16
C TYR A 178 13.89 -6.67 14.38
N SER A 179 14.01 -7.93 14.83
CA SER A 179 14.84 -8.93 14.14
C SER A 179 14.44 -9.12 12.69
N VAL A 180 13.14 -9.20 12.39
CA VAL A 180 12.67 -9.34 11.00
C VAL A 180 12.95 -8.06 10.19
N ALA A 181 12.79 -6.89 10.81
CA ALA A 181 13.10 -5.62 10.15
C ALA A 181 14.60 -5.47 9.86
N GLU A 182 15.47 -5.95 10.75
CA GLU A 182 16.92 -6.01 10.59
C GLU A 182 17.29 -6.89 9.41
N ASP A 183 16.73 -8.10 9.31
CA ASP A 183 16.94 -8.99 8.17
C ASP A 183 16.55 -8.32 6.84
N ASN A 184 15.41 -7.62 6.80
CA ASN A 184 14.97 -6.85 5.63
C ASN A 184 15.93 -5.70 5.27
N THR A 185 16.57 -5.12 6.28
CA THR A 185 17.50 -4.01 6.14
C THR A 185 18.84 -4.51 5.60
N MET A 186 19.37 -5.58 6.19
CA MET A 186 20.61 -6.23 5.76
C MET A 186 20.48 -6.83 4.36
N GLY A 187 19.33 -7.43 4.04
CA GLY A 187 19.03 -7.90 2.68
C GLY A 187 18.99 -6.77 1.65
N TRP A 188 18.49 -5.59 2.03
CA TRP A 188 18.51 -4.41 1.17
C TRP A 188 19.92 -3.85 0.96
N ILE A 189 20.70 -3.73 2.02
CA ILE A 189 22.10 -3.26 1.93
C ILE A 189 22.91 -4.20 1.03
N SER A 190 22.73 -5.52 1.18
CA SER A 190 23.46 -6.53 0.42
C SER A 190 23.06 -6.60 -1.06
N SER A 191 21.86 -6.12 -1.41
CA SER A 191 21.37 -6.07 -2.80
C SER A 191 21.62 -4.74 -3.49
N CYS A 192 22.13 -3.72 -2.78
CA CYS A 192 22.56 -2.48 -3.41
C CYS A 192 23.84 -2.73 -4.24
N PRO A 193 23.90 -2.25 -5.49
CA PRO A 193 25.12 -2.32 -6.29
C PRO A 193 26.25 -1.68 -5.50
N GLN A 194 27.33 -2.44 -5.27
CA GLN A 194 28.53 -1.88 -4.67
C GLN A 194 29.17 -0.91 -5.68
N PRO A 195 29.75 0.21 -5.22
CA PRO A 195 30.37 1.21 -6.08
C PRO A 195 31.52 0.66 -6.93
#